data_AF-I9U8M1-F1
#
_entry.id   AF-I9U8M1-F1
#
_cell.length_a   1.000
_cell.length_b   1.000
_cell.length_c   1.000
_cell.angle_alpha   90.00
_cell.angle_beta   90.00
_cell.angle_gamma   90.00
#
_symmetry.space_group_name_H-M   'P 1'
#
loop_
_entity.id
_entity.type
_entity.pdbx_description
1 polymer ?
#
loop_
_entity_poly.entity_id
_entity_poly.type
_entity_poly.pdbx_seq_one_letter_code
_entity_poly.pdbx_strand_id
1 'polypeptide(L)'
;MGLLAGPALAIFGALRAAEMEKKLENAKARYEEIRVRFEEAVVMIDQFQAIEKMAMYFTRQITKFDALFFSLSQEAIATMKKHHYDTSLYNQKEKDQLCVTVSTLSSLSAFLKVSIMDEHQKLNEKVQNVLILMRKQINALESGQKSRHYDVAMIQSNQTSLENL
;
A
#
# COMPACT_ATOMS: atom_id res chain seq x y z
N MET A 1 -5.22 60.34 57.78
CA MET A 1 -5.61 59.02 57.24
C MET A 1 -6.01 59.21 55.78
N GLY A 2 -5.37 58.70 54.74
CA GLY A 2 -4.17 57.87 54.64
C GLY A 2 -3.54 58.11 53.25
N LEU A 3 -2.31 58.62 53.24
CA LEU A 3 -1.49 58.91 52.06
C LEU A 3 -0.46 57.78 51.84
N LEU A 4 -0.80 56.54 52.20
CA LEU A 4 0.15 55.41 52.24
C LEU A 4 -0.28 54.18 51.42
N ALA A 5 -1.48 54.19 50.83
CA ALA A 5 -1.97 53.03 50.05
C ALA A 5 -1.58 53.07 48.56
N GLY A 6 -1.31 54.25 47.98
CA GLY A 6 -1.03 54.41 46.55
C GLY A 6 0.20 53.62 46.05
N PRO A 7 1.38 53.76 46.70
CA PRO A 7 2.58 53.03 46.30
C PRO A 7 2.46 51.50 46.48
N ALA A 8 1.85 51.05 47.58
CA ALA A 8 1.64 49.62 47.83
C ALA A 8 0.65 48.99 46.82
N LEU A 9 -0.42 49.68 46.47
CA LEU A 9 -1.38 49.25 45.44
C LEU A 9 -0.75 49.22 44.05
N ALA A 10 0.12 50.19 43.71
CA ALA A 10 0.83 50.19 42.43
C ALA A 10 1.81 49.00 42.30
N ILE A 11 2.56 48.68 43.35
CA ILE A 11 3.46 47.52 43.38
C ILE A 11 2.66 46.21 43.25
N PHE A 12 1.54 46.09 43.96
CA PHE A 12 0.68 44.91 43.88
C PHE A 12 0.03 44.76 42.49
N GLY A 13 -0.38 45.86 41.87
CA GLY A 13 -0.89 45.90 40.51
C GLY A 13 0.15 45.46 39.48
N ALA A 14 1.39 45.94 39.59
CA ALA A 14 2.49 45.55 38.71
C ALA A 14 2.86 44.05 38.83
N LEU A 15 2.87 43.51 40.06
CA LEU A 15 3.10 42.08 40.30
C LEU A 15 2.02 41.21 39.63
N ARG A 16 0.75 41.62 39.76
CA ARG A 16 -0.38 40.91 39.12
C ARG A 16 -0.34 41.00 37.60
N ALA A 17 0.03 42.16 37.04
CA ALA A 17 0.21 42.31 35.59
C ALA A 17 1.28 41.36 35.06
N ALA A 18 2.45 41.29 35.71
CA ALA A 18 3.53 40.38 35.34
C ALA A 18 3.13 38.90 35.48
N GLU A 19 2.37 38.53 36.52
CA GLU A 19 1.84 37.16 36.67
C GLU A 19 0.86 36.79 35.55
N MET A 20 -0.03 37.72 35.16
CA MET A 20 -0.99 37.53 34.08
C MET A 20 -0.31 37.46 32.70
N GLU A 21 0.70 38.29 32.46
CA GLU A 21 1.53 38.24 31.25
C GLU A 21 2.23 36.89 31.11
N LYS A 22 2.82 36.38 32.21
CA LYS A 22 3.41 35.03 32.23
C LYS A 22 2.38 33.94 31.94
N LYS A 23 1.16 34.04 32.49
CA LYS A 23 0.07 33.08 32.20
C LYS A 23 -0.37 33.14 30.74
N LEU A 24 -0.43 34.34 30.15
CA LEU A 24 -0.76 34.54 28.74
C LEU A 24 0.30 33.93 27.83
N GLU A 25 1.59 34.20 28.08
CA GLU A 25 2.68 33.63 27.28
C GLU A 25 2.73 32.10 27.39
N ASN A 26 2.51 31.55 28.57
CA ASN A 26 2.39 30.09 28.74
C ASN A 26 1.19 29.51 27.97
N ALA A 27 0.06 30.22 27.93
CA ALA A 27 -1.12 29.79 27.18
C ALA A 27 -0.87 29.83 25.67
N LYS A 28 -0.21 30.88 25.17
CA LYS A 28 0.23 30.98 23.76
C LYS A 28 1.18 29.84 23.40
N ALA A 29 2.20 29.57 24.22
CA ALA A 29 3.14 28.49 23.98
C ALA A 29 2.46 27.12 23.90
N ARG A 30 1.50 26.84 24.80
CA ARG A 30 0.70 25.61 24.76
C ARG A 30 -0.19 25.53 23.52
N TYR A 31 -0.81 26.64 23.14
CA TYR A 31 -1.60 26.71 21.90
C TYR A 31 -0.74 26.39 20.68
N GLU A 32 0.47 26.96 20.60
CA GLU A 32 1.42 26.69 19.53
C GLU A 32 1.86 25.22 19.51
N GLU A 33 2.16 24.62 20.65
CA GLU A 33 2.47 23.19 20.75
C GLU A 33 1.31 22.30 20.25
N ILE A 34 0.08 22.63 20.65
CA ILE A 34 -1.13 21.91 20.19
C ILE A 34 -1.33 22.09 18.69
N ARG A 35 -1.14 23.31 18.16
CA ARG A 35 -1.28 23.61 16.74
C ARG A 35 -0.32 22.79 15.90
N VAL A 36 0.96 22.75 16.27
CA VAL A 36 1.98 21.95 15.57
C VAL A 36 1.61 20.47 15.56
N ARG A 37 1.23 19.90 16.72
CA ARG A 37 0.81 18.50 16.80
C ARG A 37 -0.46 18.20 16.00
N PHE A 38 -1.39 19.16 15.93
CA PHE A 38 -2.59 19.02 15.12
C PHE A 38 -2.26 18.98 13.63
N GLU A 39 -1.37 19.86 13.15
CA GLU A 39 -0.90 19.86 11.77
C GLU A 39 -0.18 18.55 11.42
N GLU A 40 0.69 18.04 12.31
CA GLU A 40 1.32 16.72 12.16
C GLU A 40 0.28 15.58 12.07
N ALA A 41 -0.76 15.63 12.91
CA ALA A 41 -1.83 14.64 12.90
C ALA A 41 -2.65 14.66 11.60
N VAL A 42 -2.93 15.85 11.05
CA VAL A 42 -3.60 15.99 9.75
C VAL A 42 -2.78 15.34 8.63
N VAL A 43 -1.45 15.58 8.60
CA VAL A 43 -0.56 14.95 7.61
C VAL A 43 -0.54 13.42 7.76
N MET A 44 -0.53 12.91 9.00
CA MET A 44 -0.61 11.46 9.25
C MET A 44 -1.93 10.85 8.76
N ILE A 45 -3.06 11.56 8.90
CA ILE A 45 -4.36 11.10 8.38
C ILE A 45 -4.31 10.94 6.86
N ASP A 46 -3.77 11.92 6.14
CA ASP A 46 -3.66 11.87 4.66
C ASP A 46 -2.81 10.67 4.21
N GLN A 47 -1.71 10.40 4.92
CA GLN A 47 -0.85 9.25 4.67
C GLN A 47 -1.60 7.92 4.89
N PHE A 48 -2.34 7.78 6.00
CA PHE A 48 -3.12 6.57 6.25
C PHE A 48 -4.24 6.35 5.23
N GLN A 49 -4.90 7.42 4.77
CA GLN A 49 -5.88 7.33 3.69
C GLN A 49 -5.24 6.86 2.37
N ALA A 50 -4.01 7.27 2.07
CA ALA A 50 -3.29 6.79 0.89
C ALA A 50 -2.94 5.29 1.01
N ILE A 51 -2.50 4.85 2.18
CA ILE A 51 -2.21 3.44 2.48
C ILE A 51 -3.49 2.59 2.36
N GLU A 52 -4.60 3.05 2.94
CA GLU A 52 -5.91 2.39 2.84
C GLU A 52 -6.34 2.20 1.38
N LYS A 53 -6.28 3.27 0.57
CA LYS A 53 -6.60 3.19 -0.86
C LYS A 53 -5.71 2.19 -1.59
N MET A 54 -4.41 2.16 -1.28
CA MET A 54 -3.49 1.21 -1.89
C MET A 54 -3.82 -0.24 -1.50
N ALA A 55 -4.13 -0.48 -0.22
CA ALA A 55 -4.59 -1.78 0.25
C ALA A 55 -5.85 -2.24 -0.48
N MET A 56 -6.84 -1.35 -0.66
CA MET A 56 -8.04 -1.65 -1.44
C MET A 56 -7.71 -2.02 -2.90
N TYR A 57 -6.75 -1.36 -3.54
CA TYR A 57 -6.33 -1.72 -4.90
C TYR A 57 -5.64 -3.08 -4.96
N PHE A 58 -4.77 -3.38 -3.99
CA PHE A 58 -4.13 -4.69 -3.86
C PHE A 58 -5.16 -5.79 -3.69
N THR A 59 -6.10 -5.63 -2.74
CA THR A 59 -7.19 -6.59 -2.54
C THR A 59 -7.97 -6.84 -3.82
N ARG A 60 -8.34 -5.78 -4.56
CA ARG A 60 -9.04 -5.92 -5.84
C ARG A 60 -8.23 -6.70 -6.89
N GLN A 61 -6.91 -6.49 -6.96
CA GLN A 61 -6.08 -7.26 -7.89
C GLN A 61 -5.97 -8.73 -7.47
N ILE A 62 -5.80 -9.00 -6.17
CA ILE A 62 -5.75 -10.36 -5.63
C ILE A 62 -7.05 -11.12 -5.93
N THR A 63 -8.22 -10.50 -5.73
CA THR A 63 -9.52 -11.12 -6.04
C THR A 63 -9.67 -11.44 -7.52
N LYS A 64 -9.26 -10.54 -8.43
CA LYS A 64 -9.30 -10.81 -9.87
C LYS A 64 -8.34 -11.94 -10.25
N PHE A 65 -7.14 -11.91 -9.69
CA PHE A 65 -6.14 -12.94 -9.91
C PHE A 65 -6.65 -14.31 -9.45
N ASP A 66 -7.24 -14.41 -8.25
CA ASP A 66 -7.76 -15.65 -7.68
C ASP A 66 -8.74 -16.35 -8.64
N ALA A 67 -9.70 -15.60 -9.19
CA ALA A 67 -10.65 -16.14 -10.17
C ALA A 67 -9.97 -16.68 -11.45
N LEU A 68 -8.98 -15.95 -11.99
CA LEU A 68 -8.24 -16.36 -13.19
C LEU A 68 -7.36 -17.57 -12.91
N PHE A 69 -6.63 -17.55 -11.80
CA PHE A 69 -5.71 -18.59 -11.39
C PHE A 69 -6.44 -19.91 -11.07
N PHE A 70 -7.65 -19.83 -10.50
CA PHE A 70 -8.48 -21.00 -10.26
C PHE A 70 -8.82 -21.76 -11.55
N SER A 71 -9.13 -21.04 -12.64
CA SER A 71 -9.36 -21.66 -13.95
C SER A 71 -8.09 -22.31 -14.50
N LEU A 72 -6.98 -21.57 -14.52
CA LEU A 72 -5.68 -22.06 -15.00
C LEU A 72 -5.22 -23.32 -14.26
N SER A 73 -5.37 -23.31 -12.93
CA SER A 73 -4.99 -24.42 -12.07
C SER A 73 -5.77 -25.69 -12.39
N GLN A 74 -7.08 -25.58 -12.60
CA GLN A 74 -7.91 -26.73 -12.98
C GLN A 74 -7.50 -27.29 -14.34
N GLU A 75 -7.28 -26.43 -15.33
CA GLU A 75 -6.82 -26.86 -16.65
C GLU A 75 -5.46 -27.56 -16.55
N ALA A 76 -4.52 -27.00 -15.79
CA ALA A 76 -3.20 -27.59 -15.60
C ALA A 76 -3.29 -28.96 -14.92
N ILE A 77 -4.11 -29.10 -13.88
CA ILE A 77 -4.36 -30.37 -13.20
C ILE A 77 -4.99 -31.40 -14.14
N ALA A 78 -5.93 -30.99 -14.99
CA ALA A 78 -6.54 -31.88 -15.98
C ALA A 78 -5.49 -32.39 -16.98
N THR A 79 -4.63 -31.51 -17.50
CA THR A 79 -3.51 -31.87 -18.39
C THR A 79 -2.54 -32.84 -17.69
N MET A 80 -2.17 -32.56 -16.44
CA MET A 80 -1.29 -33.43 -15.67
C MET A 80 -1.88 -34.83 -15.49
N LYS A 81 -3.16 -34.92 -15.14
CA LYS A 81 -3.85 -36.22 -14.98
C LYS A 81 -4.00 -36.99 -16.29
N LYS A 82 -4.31 -36.31 -17.40
CA LYS A 82 -4.46 -36.92 -18.73
C LYS A 82 -3.23 -37.74 -19.14
N HIS A 83 -2.04 -37.26 -18.81
CA HIS A 83 -0.76 -37.88 -19.15
C HIS A 83 -0.12 -38.62 -17.97
N HIS A 84 -0.88 -38.96 -16.93
CA HIS A 84 -0.37 -39.62 -15.71
C HIS A 84 0.85 -38.92 -15.09
N TYR A 85 0.89 -37.59 -15.15
CA TYR A 85 2.00 -36.74 -14.70
C TYR A 85 3.32 -36.90 -15.47
N ASP A 86 3.33 -37.63 -16.60
CA ASP A 86 4.49 -37.75 -17.47
C ASP A 86 4.61 -36.54 -18.41
N THR A 87 5.49 -35.61 -18.05
CA THR A 87 5.73 -34.36 -18.80
C THR A 87 6.34 -34.56 -20.18
N SER A 88 6.94 -35.73 -20.46
CA SER A 88 7.55 -36.02 -21.76
C SER A 88 6.50 -36.12 -22.88
N LEU A 89 5.26 -36.46 -22.52
CA LEU A 89 4.13 -36.63 -23.43
C LEU A 89 3.44 -35.32 -23.80
N TYR A 90 3.84 -34.19 -23.20
CA TYR A 90 3.13 -32.93 -23.35
C TYR A 90 3.48 -32.30 -24.69
N ASN A 91 2.45 -31.91 -25.43
CA ASN A 91 2.64 -31.07 -26.61
C ASN A 91 2.98 -29.62 -26.22
N GLN A 92 3.35 -28.79 -27.19
CA GLN A 92 3.75 -27.41 -26.91
C GLN A 92 2.65 -26.59 -26.22
N LYS A 93 1.39 -26.77 -26.63
CA LYS A 93 0.26 -26.06 -26.02
C LYS A 93 0.07 -26.44 -24.54
N GLU A 94 0.21 -27.72 -24.21
CA GLU A 94 0.13 -28.22 -22.83
C GLU A 94 1.30 -27.69 -21.98
N LYS A 95 2.50 -27.59 -22.56
CA LYS A 95 3.66 -26.95 -21.92
C LYS A 95 3.44 -25.45 -21.69
N ASP A 96 2.93 -24.74 -22.70
CA ASP A 96 2.63 -23.31 -22.61
C ASP A 96 1.58 -23.02 -21.53
N GLN A 97 0.54 -23.83 -21.45
CA GLN A 97 -0.50 -23.73 -20.42
C GLN A 97 0.08 -23.93 -19.01
N LEU A 98 0.95 -24.94 -18.83
CA LEU A 98 1.63 -25.16 -17.56
C LEU A 98 2.55 -23.99 -17.22
N CYS A 99 3.30 -23.48 -18.20
CA CYS A 99 4.16 -22.32 -18.07
C CYS A 99 3.37 -21.09 -17.61
N VAL A 100 2.23 -20.80 -18.25
CA VAL A 100 1.35 -19.69 -17.86
C VAL A 100 0.86 -19.86 -16.43
N THR A 101 0.46 -21.07 -16.05
CA THR A 101 -0.02 -21.36 -14.68
C THR A 101 1.07 -21.09 -13.64
N VAL A 102 2.30 -21.59 -13.89
CA VAL A 102 3.44 -21.39 -12.98
C VAL A 102 3.86 -19.92 -12.94
N SER A 103 4.03 -19.24 -14.08
CA SER A 103 4.38 -17.82 -14.14
C SER A 103 3.33 -16.94 -13.46
N THR A 104 2.06 -17.31 -13.57
CA THR A 104 0.95 -16.63 -12.88
C THR A 104 1.10 -16.77 -11.37
N LEU A 105 1.32 -17.98 -10.85
CA LEU A 105 1.57 -18.21 -9.42
C LEU A 105 2.79 -17.43 -8.92
N SER A 106 3.90 -17.45 -9.66
CA SER A 106 5.11 -16.69 -9.31
C SER A 106 4.86 -15.19 -9.27
N SER A 107 4.08 -14.65 -10.22
CA SER A 107 3.69 -13.24 -10.23
C SER A 107 2.90 -12.85 -8.97
N LEU A 108 1.95 -13.68 -8.53
CA LEU A 108 1.23 -13.45 -7.27
C LEU A 108 2.18 -13.53 -6.07
N SER A 109 3.09 -14.51 -6.04
CA SER A 109 4.06 -14.64 -4.95
C SER A 109 4.92 -13.38 -4.84
N ALA A 110 5.43 -12.87 -5.96
CA ALA A 110 6.19 -11.62 -6.00
C ALA A 110 5.34 -10.42 -5.55
N PHE A 111 4.10 -10.30 -6.07
CA PHE A 111 3.18 -9.24 -5.71
C PHE A 111 2.87 -9.19 -4.21
N LEU A 112 2.66 -10.35 -3.57
CA LEU A 112 2.33 -10.45 -2.14
C LEU A 112 3.53 -10.19 -1.22
N LYS A 113 4.77 -10.32 -1.71
CA LYS A 113 5.99 -10.02 -0.94
C LYS A 113 6.25 -8.53 -0.77
N VAL A 114 5.65 -7.69 -1.63
CA VAL A 114 5.84 -6.24 -1.57
C VAL A 114 5.02 -5.67 -0.42
N SER A 115 5.70 -5.06 0.55
CA SER A 115 5.05 -4.30 1.61
C SER A 115 4.44 -3.01 1.08
N ILE A 116 3.17 -2.76 1.42
CA ILE A 116 2.48 -1.50 1.11
C ILE A 116 3.13 -0.32 1.84
N MET A 117 3.70 -0.57 3.02
CA MET A 117 4.37 0.44 3.84
C MET A 117 5.89 0.23 3.87
N ASP A 118 6.64 1.31 4.00
CA ASP A 118 8.08 1.28 4.27
C ASP A 118 8.38 1.10 5.77
N GLU A 119 9.67 1.11 6.12
CA GLU A 119 10.14 0.97 7.50
C GLU A 119 9.70 2.13 8.43
N HIS A 120 9.29 3.25 7.85
CA HIS A 120 8.80 4.44 8.56
C HIS A 120 7.27 4.53 8.55
N GLN A 121 6.58 3.44 8.20
CA GLN A 121 5.10 3.36 8.11
C GLN A 121 4.50 4.31 7.05
N LYS A 122 5.29 4.80 6.10
CA LYS A 122 4.84 5.58 4.95
C LYS A 122 4.52 4.69 3.78
N LEU A 123 3.75 5.21 2.82
CA LEU A 123 3.45 4.47 1.60
C LEU A 123 4.76 4.19 0.85
N ASN A 124 5.06 2.91 0.63
CA ASN A 124 6.28 2.49 -0.05
C ASN A 124 6.24 2.94 -1.52
N GLU A 125 7.28 3.61 -2.00
CA GLU A 125 7.34 4.19 -3.34
C GLU A 125 7.19 3.15 -4.46
N LYS A 126 7.59 1.90 -4.21
CA LYS A 126 7.52 0.81 -5.20
C LYS A 126 6.09 0.31 -5.46
N VAL A 127 5.15 0.55 -4.53
CA VAL A 127 3.83 -0.11 -4.53
C VAL A 127 2.97 0.28 -5.73
N GLN A 128 3.14 1.50 -6.25
CA GLN A 128 2.44 1.95 -7.46
C GLN A 128 2.90 1.17 -8.69
N ASN A 129 4.21 0.98 -8.84
CA ASN A 129 4.77 0.23 -9.97
C ASN A 129 4.35 -1.25 -9.90
N VAL A 130 4.43 -1.84 -8.71
CA VAL A 130 3.99 -3.21 -8.43
C VAL A 130 2.50 -3.40 -8.80
N LEU A 131 1.63 -2.45 -8.43
CA LEU A 131 0.23 -2.46 -8.80
C LEU A 131 0.01 -2.37 -10.32
N ILE A 132 0.78 -1.54 -11.02
CA ILE A 132 0.70 -1.41 -12.48
C ILE A 132 1.11 -2.71 -13.16
N LEU A 133 2.20 -3.34 -12.71
CA LEU A 133 2.69 -4.59 -13.26
C LEU A 133 1.70 -5.74 -13.01
N MET A 134 1.11 -5.81 -11.82
CA MET A 134 0.06 -6.79 -11.54
C MET A 134 -1.18 -6.60 -12.42
N ARG A 135 -1.55 -5.34 -12.71
CA ARG A 135 -2.65 -5.05 -13.65
C ARG A 135 -2.31 -5.49 -15.07
N LYS A 136 -1.07 -5.26 -15.53
CA LYS A 136 -0.61 -5.76 -16.84
C LYS A 136 -0.68 -7.29 -16.91
N GLN A 137 -0.25 -7.96 -15.84
CA GLN A 137 -0.34 -9.42 -15.73
C GLN A 137 -1.79 -9.90 -15.83
N ILE A 138 -2.69 -9.33 -15.03
CA ILE A 138 -4.13 -9.68 -15.07
C ILE A 138 -4.72 -9.43 -16.47
N ASN A 139 -4.40 -8.31 -17.11
CA ASN A 139 -4.89 -8.01 -18.46
C ASN A 139 -4.41 -9.02 -19.51
N ALA A 140 -3.15 -9.47 -19.41
CA ALA A 140 -2.61 -10.51 -20.29
C ALA A 140 -3.34 -11.84 -20.11
N LEU A 141 -3.66 -12.19 -18.87
CA LEU A 141 -4.41 -13.40 -18.54
C LEU A 141 -5.87 -13.32 -19.00
N GLU A 142 -6.57 -12.20 -18.75
CA GLU A 142 -7.94 -11.98 -19.23
C GLU A 142 -8.02 -12.05 -20.76
N SER A 143 -7.02 -11.46 -21.45
CA SER A 143 -6.87 -11.53 -22.90
C SER A 143 -6.73 -12.98 -23.36
N GLY A 144 -5.80 -13.73 -22.76
CA GLY A 144 -5.54 -15.12 -23.12
C GLY A 144 -6.73 -16.05 -22.85
N GLN A 145 -7.48 -15.82 -21.78
CA GLN A 145 -8.69 -16.56 -21.48
C GLN A 145 -9.80 -16.29 -22.51
N LYS A 146 -9.96 -15.03 -22.93
CA LYS A 146 -10.94 -14.63 -23.96
C LYS A 146 -10.60 -15.19 -25.35
N SER A 147 -9.33 -15.11 -25.74
CA SER A 147 -8.85 -15.59 -27.04
C SER A 147 -8.63 -17.10 -27.10
N ARG A 148 -8.57 -17.76 -25.94
CA ARG A 148 -8.07 -19.15 -25.74
C ARG A 148 -6.61 -19.33 -26.19
N HIS A 149 -5.85 -18.24 -26.25
CA HIS A 149 -4.43 -18.24 -26.56
C HIS A 149 -3.70 -17.26 -25.64
N TYR A 150 -2.89 -17.81 -24.74
CA TYR A 150 -2.03 -17.00 -23.88
C TYR A 150 -0.78 -16.54 -24.61
N ASP A 151 -0.42 -15.27 -24.43
CA ASP A 151 0.89 -14.75 -24.80
C ASP A 151 1.89 -15.09 -23.69
N VAL A 152 2.52 -16.25 -23.82
CA VAL A 152 3.45 -16.80 -22.82
C VAL A 152 4.62 -15.85 -22.59
N ALA A 153 5.15 -15.25 -23.66
CA ALA A 153 6.30 -14.35 -23.58
C ALA A 153 5.95 -13.07 -22.80
N MET A 154 4.78 -12.48 -23.05
CA MET A 154 4.30 -11.33 -22.28
C MET A 154 4.10 -11.67 -20.80
N ILE A 155 3.48 -12.81 -20.51
CA ILE A 155 3.21 -13.29 -19.14
C ILE A 155 4.52 -13.51 -18.37
N GLN A 156 5.52 -14.13 -18.99
CA GLN A 156 6.84 -14.31 -18.39
C GLN A 156 7.58 -12.98 -18.20
N SER A 157 7.51 -12.08 -19.17
CA SER A 157 8.14 -10.75 -19.07
C SER A 157 7.58 -9.92 -17.91
N ASN A 158 6.26 -9.93 -17.74
CA ASN A 158 5.59 -9.28 -16.61
C ASN A 158 5.94 -9.96 -15.28
N GLN A 159 5.98 -11.29 -15.22
CA GLN A 159 6.43 -12.05 -14.04
C GLN A 159 7.86 -11.64 -13.64
N THR A 160 8.82 -11.67 -14.57
CA THR A 160 10.20 -11.26 -14.30
C THR A 160 10.29 -9.82 -13.85
N SER A 161 9.47 -8.93 -14.41
CA SER A 161 9.40 -7.53 -13.97
C SER A 161 8.90 -7.39 -12.53
N LEU A 162 7.97 -8.25 -12.09
CA LEU A 162 7.49 -8.29 -10.70
C LEU A 162 8.54 -8.87 -9.74
N GLU A 163 9.27 -9.89 -10.15
CA GLU A 163 10.30 -10.56 -9.33
C GLU A 163 11.54 -9.69 -9.10
N ASN A 164 11.81 -8.73 -9.98
CA ASN A 164 12.98 -7.85 -9.93
C ASN A 164 12.77 -6.54 -9.15
N LEU A 165 11.62 -6.37 -8.48
CA LEU A 165 11.29 -5.17 -7.69
C LEU A 165 11.84 -5.24 -6.26
#